data_AF-A0A4Y2WW69-F1
#
_entry.id   AF-A0A4Y2WW69-F1
#
_cell.length_a   1.000
_cell.length_b   1.000
_cell.length_c   1.000
_cell.angle_alpha   90.00
_cell.angle_beta   90.00
_cell.angle_gamma   90.00
#
_symmetry.space_group_name_H-M   'P 1'
#
loop_
_entity.id
_entity.type
_entity.pdbx_description
1 polymer ?
#
loop_
_entity_poly.entity_id
_entity_poly.type
_entity_poly.pdbx_seq_one_letter_code
_entity_poly.pdbx_strand_id
1 'polypeptide(L)'
;MALRSFFSSLTITICIDRARIAPSDFHLFFKLNESLVGKRSGSNEELVNAVTTWLNELAAEEYDTGILKLVDRYDKCLSAG
;
A
#
# COMPACT_ATOMS: atom_id res chain seq x y z
N MET A 1 -23.05 -20.01 -22.48
CA MET A 1 -22.60 -20.27 -21.10
C MET A 1 -21.07 -20.20 -20.92
N ALA A 2 -20.29 -19.73 -21.91
CA ALA A 2 -18.82 -19.61 -21.78
C ALA A 2 -18.33 -18.19 -21.43
N LEU A 3 -19.13 -17.15 -21.72
CA LEU A 3 -18.76 -15.77 -21.49
C LEU A 3 -18.69 -15.41 -19.99
N ARG A 4 -19.55 -16.03 -19.16
CA ARG A 4 -19.56 -15.82 -17.69
C ARG A 4 -18.29 -16.36 -17.00
N SER A 5 -17.70 -17.44 -17.53
CA SER A 5 -16.47 -18.01 -16.96
C SER A 5 -15.24 -17.17 -17.29
N PHE A 6 -15.22 -16.52 -18.45
CA PHE A 6 -14.14 -15.63 -18.86
C PHE A 6 -14.16 -14.32 -18.06
N PHE A 7 -15.35 -13.78 -17.76
CA PHE A 7 -15.48 -12.62 -16.88
C PHE A 7 -15.04 -12.92 -15.45
N SER A 8 -15.33 -14.09 -14.87
CA SER A 8 -14.83 -14.41 -13.52
C SER A 8 -13.30 -14.54 -13.44
N SER A 9 -12.64 -14.98 -14.51
CA SER A 9 -11.17 -15.04 -14.61
C SER A 9 -10.54 -13.65 -14.75
N LEU A 10 -11.23 -12.75 -15.45
CA LEU A 10 -10.81 -11.35 -15.61
C LEU A 10 -11.03 -10.54 -14.31
N THR A 11 -12.07 -10.83 -13.53
CA THR A 11 -12.29 -10.22 -12.20
C THR A 11 -11.19 -10.56 -11.21
N ILE A 12 -10.70 -11.81 -11.21
CA ILE A 12 -9.53 -12.22 -10.40
C ILE A 12 -8.28 -11.45 -10.84
N THR A 13 -8.18 -11.08 -12.12
CA THR A 13 -7.05 -10.32 -12.68
C THR A 13 -7.09 -8.83 -12.32
N ILE A 14 -8.27 -8.25 -12.03
CA ILE A 14 -8.41 -6.83 -11.64
C ILE A 14 -8.08 -6.58 -10.15
N CYS A 15 -8.18 -7.61 -9.29
CA CYS A 15 -7.61 -7.56 -7.93
C CYS A 15 -6.06 -7.63 -7.90
N ILE A 16 -5.38 -7.68 -9.04
CA ILE A 16 -3.92 -7.83 -9.17
C ILE A 16 -3.18 -6.49 -9.21
N ASP A 17 -3.85 -5.33 -9.13
CA ASP A 17 -3.09 -4.09 -8.91
C ASP A 17 -2.54 -4.10 -7.47
N ARG A 18 -1.32 -4.62 -7.33
CA ARG A 18 -0.63 -4.93 -6.06
C ARG A 18 -0.69 -3.75 -5.08
N ALA A 19 -0.66 -2.53 -5.60
CA ALA A 19 -0.76 -1.31 -4.82
C ALA A 19 -2.09 -1.14 -4.07
N ARG A 20 -3.19 -1.75 -4.55
CA ARG A 20 -4.50 -1.66 -3.90
C ARG A 20 -4.61 -2.50 -2.63
N ILE A 21 -3.85 -3.59 -2.55
CA ILE A 21 -3.94 -4.60 -1.50
C ILE A 21 -2.66 -4.69 -0.65
N ALA A 22 -1.52 -4.15 -1.08
CA ALA A 22 -0.30 -4.13 -0.28
C ALA A 22 -0.30 -2.97 0.75
N PRO A 23 -0.31 -3.23 2.07
CA PRO A 23 -0.24 -2.17 3.09
C PRO A 23 1.02 -1.32 2.99
N SER A 24 2.12 -1.91 2.50
CA SER A 24 3.33 -1.16 2.18
C SER A 24 3.03 0.00 1.23
N ASP A 25 2.25 -0.26 0.18
CA ASP A 25 2.08 0.65 -0.94
C ASP A 25 1.02 1.71 -0.63
N PHE A 26 -0.14 1.31 -0.09
CA PHE A 26 -1.23 2.26 0.17
C PHE A 26 -1.17 2.95 1.53
N HIS A 27 -0.31 2.50 2.44
CA HIS A 27 -0.25 3.05 3.80
C HIS A 27 1.16 3.48 4.19
N LEU A 28 2.11 2.53 4.30
CA LEU A 28 3.43 2.80 4.86
C LEU A 28 4.25 3.75 3.96
N PHE A 29 4.37 3.42 2.67
CA PHE A 29 5.08 4.24 1.69
C PHE A 29 4.34 5.54 1.38
N PHE A 30 3.01 5.54 1.49
CA PHE A 30 2.24 6.77 1.38
C PHE A 30 2.64 7.75 2.48
N LYS A 31 2.64 7.32 3.75
CA LYS A 31 3.06 8.15 4.89
C LYS A 31 4.54 8.52 4.83
N LEU A 32 5.39 7.61 4.38
CA LEU A 32 6.81 7.91 4.17
C LEU A 32 6.97 9.00 3.11
N ASN A 33 6.24 8.93 2.01
CA ASN A 33 6.29 9.97 0.99
C ASN A 33 5.83 11.32 1.56
N GLU A 34 4.71 11.36 2.29
CA GLU A 34 4.26 12.59 2.97
C GLU A 34 5.33 13.19 3.90
N SER A 35 6.11 12.35 4.59
CA SER A 35 7.19 12.82 5.47
C SER A 35 8.43 13.30 4.70
N LEU A 36 8.61 12.85 3.46
CA LEU A 36 9.72 13.20 2.58
C LEU A 36 9.39 14.33 1.59
N VAL A 37 8.11 14.67 1.40
CA VAL A 37 7.68 15.75 0.50
C VAL A 37 8.42 17.05 0.85
N GLY A 38 9.08 17.63 -0.15
CA GLY A 38 9.82 18.88 -0.01
C GLY A 38 11.20 18.77 0.64
N LYS A 39 11.59 17.59 1.14
CA LYS A 39 12.94 17.34 1.65
C LYS A 39 13.86 16.92 0.51
N ARG A 40 15.07 17.47 0.50
CA ARG A 40 16.14 17.07 -0.43
C ARG A 40 17.30 16.52 0.38
N SER A 41 17.70 15.29 0.11
CA SER A 41 18.93 14.71 0.65
C SER A 41 20.09 14.98 -0.31
N GLY A 42 21.25 15.35 0.23
CA GLY A 42 22.48 15.58 -0.52
C GLY A 42 23.22 14.29 -0.88
N SER A 43 22.89 13.18 -0.21
CA SER A 43 23.47 11.86 -0.48
C SER A 43 22.49 10.71 -0.21
N ASN A 44 22.81 9.53 -0.72
CA ASN A 44 22.06 8.31 -0.41
C ASN A 44 22.18 7.93 1.08
N GLU A 45 23.33 8.16 1.71
CA GLU A 45 23.52 7.88 3.13
C GLU A 45 22.60 8.75 4.01
N GLU A 46 22.48 10.03 3.67
CA GLU A 46 21.57 10.95 4.36
C GLU A 46 20.10 10.51 4.17
N LEU A 47 19.72 10.11 2.95
CA LEU A 47 18.37 9.60 2.67
C LEU A 47 18.08 8.34 3.48
N VAL A 48 19.00 7.37 3.49
CA VAL A 48 18.85 6.13 4.25
C VAL A 48 18.68 6.44 5.74
N ASN A 49 19.51 7.32 6.31
CA ASN A 49 19.40 7.70 7.71
C ASN A 49 18.07 8.40 8.04
N ALA A 50 17.58 9.27 7.15
CA ALA A 50 16.28 9.92 7.30
C ALA A 50 15.11 8.91 7.28
N VAL A 51 15.14 7.95 6.35
CA VAL A 51 14.13 6.88 6.28
C VAL A 51 14.19 5.98 7.52
N THR A 52 15.39 5.59 7.97
CA THR A 52 15.57 4.77 9.19
C THR A 52 15.07 5.50 10.44
N THR A 53 15.38 6.80 10.57
CA THR A 53 14.89 7.60 11.69
C THR A 53 13.37 7.68 11.68
N TRP A 54 12.77 7.97 10.52
CA TRP A 54 11.32 8.00 10.38
C TRP A 54 10.64 6.66 10.74
N LEU A 55 11.23 5.53 10.31
CA LEU A 55 10.71 4.21 10.65
C LEU A 55 10.80 3.91 12.16
N ASN A 56 11.84 4.38 12.84
CA ASN A 56 12.02 4.21 14.29
C ASN A 56 11.05 5.08 15.12
N GLU A 57 10.69 6.25 14.60
CA GLU A 57 9.72 7.16 15.24
C GLU A 57 8.27 6.78 14.95
N LEU A 58 8.03 5.93 13.95
CA LEU A 58 6.68 5.53 13.56
C LEU A 58 6.02 4.69 14.66
N ALA A 59 4.84 5.13 15.12
CA ALA A 59 4.07 4.40 16.12
C ALA A 59 3.64 3.02 15.61
N ALA A 60 3.65 2.01 16.49
CA ALA A 60 3.21 0.65 16.16
C ALA A 60 1.76 0.63 15.62
N GLU A 61 0.91 1.51 16.14
CA GLU A 61 -0.50 1.67 15.74
C GLU A 61 -0.68 2.04 14.26
N GLU A 62 0.33 2.63 13.62
CA GLU A 62 0.28 2.93 12.18
C GLU A 62 0.40 1.66 11.35
N TYR A 63 1.23 0.70 11.76
CA TYR A 63 1.27 -0.61 11.11
C TYR A 63 -0.06 -1.34 11.27
N ASP A 64 -0.63 -1.33 12.48
CA ASP A 64 -1.94 -1.93 12.77
C ASP A 64 -3.04 -1.29 11.92
N THR A 65 -3.05 0.04 11.80
CA THR A 65 -4.00 0.79 10.99
C THR A 65 -3.91 0.40 9.51
N GLY A 66 -2.70 0.28 8.97
CA GLY A 66 -2.47 -0.18 7.59
C GLY A 66 -3.00 -1.60 7.35
N ILE A 67 -2.77 -2.50 8.30
CA ILE A 67 -3.24 -3.89 8.25
C ILE A 67 -4.76 -3.97 8.35
N LEU A 68 -5.38 -3.25 9.29
CA LEU A 68 -6.84 -3.26 9.47
C LEU A 68 -7.59 -2.72 8.24
N LYS A 69 -7.00 -1.76 7.51
CA LYS A 69 -7.53 -1.26 6.23
C LYS A 69 -7.56 -2.31 5.12
N LEU A 70 -6.89 -3.45 5.27
CA LEU A 70 -6.97 -4.55 4.31
C LEU A 70 -8.38 -5.10 4.19
N VAL A 71 -9.11 -5.23 5.30
CA VAL A 71 -10.45 -5.84 5.30
C VAL A 71 -11.38 -5.08 4.36
N ASP A 72 -11.50 -3.76 4.55
CA ASP A 72 -12.30 -2.89 3.69
C ASP A 72 -11.81 -2.88 2.23
N ARG A 73 -10.50 -2.96 2.00
CA ARG A 73 -9.93 -2.99 0.65
C ARG A 73 -10.20 -4.31 -0.07
N TYR A 74 -10.15 -5.43 0.64
CA TYR A 74 -10.55 -6.74 0.12
C TYR A 74 -12.04 -6.77 -0.19
N ASP A 75 -12.88 -6.31 0.73
CA ASP A 75 -14.34 -6.23 0.52
C ASP A 75 -14.67 -5.41 -0.74
N LYS A 76 -14.04 -4.23 -0.90
CA LYS A 76 -14.17 -3.41 -2.12
C LYS A 76 -13.65 -4.08 -3.38
N CYS A 77 -12.60 -4.89 -3.29
CA CYS A 77 -12.07 -5.63 -4.44
C CYS A 77 -13.03 -6.75 -4.87
N LEU A 78 -13.58 -7.46 -3.90
CA LEU A 78 -14.50 -8.57 -4.11
C LEU A 78 -15.90 -8.08 -4.56
N SER A 79 -16.36 -6.93 -4.06
CA SER A 79 -17.63 -6.32 -4.45
C SER A 79 -17.58 -5.62 -5.81
N ALA A 80 -16.39 -5.35 -6.35
CA ALA A 80 -16.20 -4.79 -7.68
C ALA A 80 -16.29 -5.86 -8.80
N GLY A 81 -16.68 -7.09 -8.46
CA GLY A 81 -16.87 -8.23 -9.35
C GLY A 81 -18.28 -8.45 -9.85
#